data_AF-A0A7J3E332-F1
#
_entry.id   AF-A0A7J3E332-F1
#
_cell.length_a   1.000
_cell.length_b   1.000
_cell.length_c   1.000
_cell.angle_alpha   90.00
_cell.angle_beta   90.00
_cell.angle_gamma   90.00
#
_symmetry.space_group_name_H-M   'P 1'
#
loop_
_entity.id
_entity.type
_entity.pdbx_description
1 polymer ?
#
loop_
_entity_poly.entity_id
_entity_poly.type
_entity_poly.pdbx_seq_one_letter_code
_entity_poly.pdbx_strand_id
1 'polypeptide(L)'
;MAAKEFGAKAVGIEKNKLLVKISRWRVKRAGLENRIKILEKDFFDCNLSKADVIIAYLTQKLNDELKPKLEKELRKGARVVSASHVFKGWKPVKKAKTGHFYSYLYIM
;
A
#
# COMPACT_ATOMS: atom_id res chain seq x y z
N MET A 1 -6.68 -5.47 -10.58
CA MET A 1 -6.75 -4.17 -9.85
C MET A 1 -7.91 -4.23 -8.86
N ALA A 2 -7.64 -4.14 -7.55
CA ALA A 2 -8.67 -4.42 -6.54
C ALA A 2 -9.93 -3.56 -6.64
N ALA A 3 -9.81 -2.28 -7.01
CA ALA A 3 -10.96 -1.41 -7.23
C ALA A 3 -11.84 -1.85 -8.42
N LYS A 4 -11.23 -2.41 -9.46
CA LYS A 4 -11.92 -2.90 -10.67
C LYS A 4 -12.52 -4.29 -10.45
N GLU A 5 -11.77 -5.19 -9.84
CA GLU A 5 -12.14 -6.62 -9.69
C GLU A 5 -12.99 -6.90 -8.46
N PHE A 6 -12.73 -6.20 -7.35
CA PHE A 6 -13.39 -6.43 -6.06
C PHE A 6 -14.18 -5.21 -5.56
N GLY A 7 -14.25 -4.15 -6.37
CA GLY A 7 -14.99 -2.94 -6.00
C GLY A 7 -14.37 -2.13 -4.84
N ALA A 8 -13.13 -2.42 -4.44
CA ALA A 8 -12.47 -1.75 -3.32
C ALA A 8 -12.37 -0.22 -3.51
N LYS A 9 -12.53 0.53 -2.42
CA LYS A 9 -12.09 1.94 -2.37
C LYS A 9 -10.58 1.96 -2.15
N ALA A 10 -9.85 2.73 -2.95
CA ALA A 10 -8.39 2.75 -2.90
C ALA A 10 -7.84 4.16 -2.80
N VAL A 11 -6.73 4.29 -2.10
CA VAL A 11 -5.95 5.53 -2.02
C VAL A 11 -4.52 5.21 -2.41
N GLY A 12 -4.01 5.85 -3.47
CA GLY A 12 -2.59 5.84 -3.81
C GLY A 12 -1.92 7.07 -3.23
N ILE A 13 -0.78 6.90 -2.55
CA ILE A 13 0.02 7.99 -2.00
C ILE A 13 1.37 7.97 -2.70
N GLU A 14 1.74 9.08 -3.32
CA GLU A 14 2.97 9.21 -4.10
C GLU A 14 3.50 10.63 -3.96
N LYS A 15 4.81 10.78 -3.78
CA LYS A 15 5.47 12.10 -3.63
C LYS A 15 5.96 12.63 -4.98
N ASN A 16 6.27 11.75 -5.94
CA ASN A 16 6.71 12.12 -7.26
C ASN A 16 5.55 12.64 -8.12
N LYS A 17 5.57 13.94 -8.41
CA LYS A 17 4.55 14.65 -9.20
C LYS A 17 4.28 14.04 -10.57
N LEU A 18 5.31 13.52 -11.25
CA LEU A 18 5.14 12.87 -12.57
C LEU A 18 4.36 11.56 -12.42
N LEU A 19 4.73 10.73 -11.44
CA LEU A 19 4.04 9.47 -11.15
C LEU A 19 2.59 9.69 -10.69
N VAL A 20 2.33 10.76 -9.93
CA VAL A 20 0.97 11.18 -9.58
C VAL A 20 0.15 11.50 -10.84
N LYS A 21 0.68 12.32 -11.75
CA LYS A 21 -0.01 12.67 -13.00
C LYS A 21 -0.32 11.43 -13.84
N ILE A 22 0.66 10.55 -14.01
CA ILE A 22 0.49 9.28 -14.75
C ILE A 22 -0.58 8.41 -14.07
N SER A 23 -0.54 8.30 -12.74
CA SER A 23 -1.49 7.48 -11.97
C SER A 23 -2.91 8.02 -12.08
N ARG A 24 -3.11 9.33 -11.95
CA ARG A 24 -4.41 9.99 -12.15
C ARG A 24 -4.95 9.75 -13.55
N TRP A 25 -4.11 9.91 -14.58
CA TRP A 25 -4.51 9.62 -15.96
C TRP A 25 -4.92 8.15 -16.16
N ARG A 26 -4.19 7.19 -15.57
CA ARG A 26 -4.57 5.76 -15.63
C ARG A 26 -5.88 5.48 -14.92
N VAL A 27 -6.14 6.10 -13.76
CA VAL A 27 -7.40 5.98 -13.03
C VAL A 27 -8.57 6.50 -13.87
N LYS A 28 -8.41 7.69 -14.48
CA LYS A 28 -9.40 8.29 -15.37
C LYS A 28 -9.67 7.42 -16.60
N ARG A 29 -8.62 6.97 -17.28
CA ARG A 29 -8.73 6.09 -18.45
C ARG A 29 -9.43 4.76 -18.12
N ALA A 30 -9.33 4.29 -16.88
CA ALA A 30 -10.02 3.09 -16.41
C ALA A 30 -11.45 3.34 -15.91
N GLY A 31 -11.91 4.60 -15.85
CA GLY A 31 -13.24 4.95 -15.32
C GLY A 31 -13.40 4.74 -13.82
N LEU A 32 -12.29 4.78 -13.06
CA LEU A 32 -12.27 4.40 -11.63
C LEU A 32 -12.17 5.61 -10.68
N GLU A 33 -12.40 6.83 -11.16
CA GLU A 33 -12.26 8.07 -10.39
C GLU A 33 -13.18 8.10 -9.15
N ASN A 34 -14.34 7.45 -9.21
CA ASN A 34 -15.27 7.35 -8.08
C ASN A 34 -14.81 6.38 -6.97
N ARG A 35 -13.76 5.58 -7.20
CA ARG A 35 -13.28 4.57 -6.25
C ARG A 35 -11.82 4.76 -5.85
N ILE A 36 -11.01 5.40 -6.69
CA ILE A 36 -9.57 5.56 -6.48
C ILE A 36 -9.21 7.03 -6.34
N LYS A 37 -8.59 7.38 -5.22
CA LYS A 37 -7.99 8.71 -5.01
C LYS A 37 -6.46 8.63 -5.07
N ILE A 38 -5.82 9.55 -5.79
CA ILE A 38 -4.35 9.67 -5.82
C ILE A 38 -3.93 10.95 -5.09
N LEU A 39 -3.19 10.79 -4.00
CA LEU A 39 -2.65 11.86 -3.17
C LEU A 39 -1.19 12.13 -3.54
N GLU A 40 -0.88 13.40 -3.84
CA GLU A 40 0.49 13.88 -3.99
C GLU A 40 1.01 14.26 -2.60
N LYS A 41 1.51 13.28 -1.85
CA LYS A 41 1.89 13.44 -0.44
C LYS A 41 3.00 12.47 -0.06
N ASP A 42 3.69 12.79 1.02
CA ASP A 42 4.46 11.81 1.77
C ASP A 42 3.51 10.90 2.55
N PHE A 43 3.74 9.58 2.52
CA PHE A 43 2.88 8.65 3.24
C PHE A 43 3.10 8.70 4.76
N PHE A 44 4.25 9.22 5.23
CA PHE A 44 4.48 9.46 6.65
C PHE A 44 3.52 10.52 7.22
N ASP A 45 3.10 11.47 6.39
CA ASP A 45 2.17 12.56 6.74
C ASP A 45 0.69 12.20 6.55
N CYS A 46 0.40 10.98 6.08
CA CYS A 46 -0.96 10.53 5.83
C CYS A 46 -1.48 9.70 7.01
N ASN A 47 -2.75 9.88 7.38
CA ASN A 47 -3.42 9.01 8.35
C ASN A 47 -3.82 7.69 7.67
N LEU A 48 -3.27 6.57 8.13
CA LEU A 48 -3.49 5.24 7.58
C LEU A 48 -4.53 4.42 8.36
N SER A 49 -5.09 4.95 9.45
CA SER A 49 -5.91 4.16 10.39
C SER A 49 -7.21 3.60 9.80
N LYS A 50 -7.70 4.19 8.72
CA LYS A 50 -8.89 3.72 7.99
C LYS A 50 -8.61 2.60 6.99
N ALA A 51 -7.35 2.21 6.80
CA ALA A 51 -6.99 1.18 5.84
C ALA A 51 -7.24 -0.22 6.38
N ASP A 52 -8.00 -1.01 5.63
CA ASP A 52 -8.17 -2.45 5.89
C ASP A 52 -7.04 -3.29 5.30
N VAL A 53 -6.42 -2.76 4.24
CA VAL A 53 -5.32 -3.38 3.51
C VAL A 53 -4.31 -2.30 3.12
N ILE A 54 -3.04 -2.50 3.45
CA ILE A 54 -1.92 -1.72 2.95
C ILE A 54 -1.12 -2.58 1.98
N ILE A 55 -0.76 -2.02 0.82
CA ILE A 55 0.17 -2.63 -0.13
C ILE A 55 1.39 -1.71 -0.21
N ALA A 56 2.54 -2.20 0.22
CA ALA A 56 3.80 -1.48 0.20
C ALA A 56 4.76 -2.14 -0.80
N TYR A 57 5.28 -1.34 -1.74
CA TYR A 57 6.41 -1.74 -2.57
C TYR A 57 7.54 -0.74 -2.37
N LEU A 58 8.33 -0.97 -1.33
CA LEU A 58 9.33 -0.05 -0.82
C LEU A 58 10.69 -0.75 -0.64
N THR A 59 11.72 0.06 -0.38
CA THR A 59 13.04 -0.44 0.04
C THR A 59 12.98 -0.95 1.48
N GLN A 60 13.97 -1.78 1.89
CA GLN A 60 14.04 -2.26 3.27
C GLN A 60 14.10 -1.11 4.29
N LYS A 61 14.87 -0.05 4.01
CA LYS A 61 14.99 1.12 4.90
C LYS A 61 13.63 1.78 5.15
N LEU A 62 12.87 2.01 4.09
CA LEU A 62 11.54 2.64 4.22
C LEU A 62 10.54 1.72 4.92
N ASN A 63 10.62 0.40 4.74
CA ASN A 63 9.81 -0.53 5.53
C ASN A 63 10.16 -0.46 7.03
N ASP A 64 11.44 -0.40 7.37
CA ASP A 64 11.90 -0.29 8.77
C ASP A 64 11.39 1.03 9.40
N GLU A 65 11.40 2.14 8.66
CA GLU A 65 10.87 3.45 9.10
C GLU A 65 9.33 3.49 9.16
N LEU A 66 8.65 2.84 8.22
CA LEU A 66 7.17 2.81 8.14
C LEU A 66 6.55 1.91 9.21
N LYS A 67 7.25 0.85 9.62
CA LYS A 67 6.79 -0.14 10.60
C LYS A 67 6.13 0.48 11.86
N PRO A 68 6.79 1.35 12.66
CA PRO A 68 6.19 1.89 13.88
C PRO A 68 4.90 2.70 13.62
N LYS A 69 4.81 3.38 12.47
CA LYS A 69 3.59 4.08 12.08
C LYS A 69 2.44 3.12 11.80
N LEU A 70 2.71 1.99 11.13
CA LEU A 70 1.69 0.97 10.88
C LEU A 70 1.22 0.30 12.18
N GLU A 71 2.14 -0.01 13.10
CA GLU A 71 1.80 -0.56 14.42
C GLU A 71 0.92 0.39 15.24
N LYS A 72 1.18 1.70 15.13
CA LYS A 72 0.42 2.73 15.85
C LYS A 72 -0.95 3.01 15.24
N GLU A 73 -1.05 3.06 13.90
CA GLU A 73 -2.24 3.58 13.23
C GLU A 73 -3.20 2.49 12.78
N LEU A 74 -2.72 1.32 12.38
CA LEU A 74 -3.59 0.29 11.82
C LEU A 74 -4.43 -0.40 12.90
N ARG A 75 -5.69 -0.64 12.58
CA ARG A 75 -6.59 -1.43 13.42
C ARG A 75 -6.15 -2.90 13.46
N LYS A 76 -6.41 -3.58 14.58
CA LYS A 76 -6.27 -5.04 14.68
C LYS A 76 -7.03 -5.75 13.55
N GLY A 77 -6.40 -6.72 12.91
CA GLY A 77 -6.92 -7.44 11.76
C GLY A 77 -6.70 -6.74 10.41
N ALA A 78 -6.14 -5.53 10.37
CA ALA A 78 -5.70 -4.94 9.11
C ALA A 78 -4.61 -5.81 8.48
N ARG A 79 -4.60 -5.87 7.15
CA ARG A 79 -3.64 -6.69 6.40
C ARG A 79 -2.59 -5.82 5.76
N VAL A 80 -1.33 -6.23 5.86
CA VAL A 80 -0.22 -5.54 5.19
C VAL A 80 0.42 -6.51 4.21
N VAL A 81 0.50 -6.11 2.94
CA VAL A 81 1.22 -6.82 1.89
C VAL A 81 2.48 -6.02 1.57
N SER A 82 3.65 -6.62 1.76
CA SER A 82 4.94 -6.03 1.38
C SER A 82 5.52 -6.77 0.19
N ALA A 83 5.95 -6.04 -0.84
CA ALA A 83 6.63 -6.57 -2.01
C ALA A 83 8.16 -6.46 -1.85
N SER A 84 8.87 -7.53 -2.20
CA SER A 84 10.33 -7.67 -2.21
C SER A 84 11.02 -7.69 -0.84
N HIS A 85 10.59 -6.85 0.10
CA HIS A 85 11.24 -6.66 1.41
C HIS A 85 10.29 -6.98 2.56
N VAL A 86 10.82 -7.52 3.65
CA VAL A 86 10.04 -7.84 4.87
C VAL A 86 9.94 -6.64 5.80
N PHE A 87 8.94 -6.64 6.68
CA PHE A 87 8.96 -5.82 7.90
C PHE A 87 9.72 -6.60 8.99
N LYS A 88 10.91 -6.13 9.40
CA LYS A 88 11.75 -6.84 10.38
C LYS A 88 11.02 -7.00 11.72
N GLY A 89 11.11 -8.19 12.30
CA GLY A 89 10.45 -8.53 13.56
C GLY A 89 8.96 -8.86 13.43
N TRP A 90 8.34 -8.66 12.26
CA TRP A 90 7.01 -9.23 11.98
C TRP A 90 7.15 -10.61 11.35
N LYS A 91 6.29 -11.53 11.78
CA LYS A 91 6.19 -12.87 11.17
C LYS A 91 5.09 -12.85 10.10
N PRO A 92 5.42 -13.07 8.81
CA PRO A 92 4.39 -13.12 7.78
C PRO A 92 3.52 -14.36 7.95
N VAL A 93 2.20 -14.21 7.77
CA VAL A 93 1.25 -15.33 7.75
C VAL A 93 1.26 -16.05 6.41
N LYS A 94 1.71 -15.37 5.34
CA LYS A 94 1.90 -15.98 4.02
C LYS A 94 3.09 -15.35 3.31
N LYS A 95 3.85 -16.18 2.62
CA LYS A 95 4.88 -15.79 1.65
C LYS A 95 4.48 -16.36 0.29
N ALA A 96 4.44 -15.53 -0.73
CA ALA A 96 4.08 -15.94 -2.09
C ALA A 96 5.11 -15.41 -3.09
N LYS A 97 5.41 -16.18 -4.14
CA LYS A 97 6.25 -15.73 -5.24
C LYS A 97 5.38 -14.92 -6.22
N THR A 98 5.79 -13.70 -6.50
CA THR A 98 5.11 -12.75 -7.40
C THR A 98 6.10 -12.31 -8.46
N GLY A 99 6.07 -12.96 -9.62
CA GLY A 99 7.09 -12.73 -10.67
C GLY A 99 8.50 -13.06 -10.16
N HIS A 100 9.38 -12.06 -10.15
CA HIS A 100 10.80 -12.19 -9.78
C HIS A 100 11.08 -11.97 -8.28
N PHE A 101 10.07 -11.60 -7.49
CA PHE A 101 10.24 -11.33 -6.06
C PHE A 101 9.22 -12.07 -5.21
N TYR A 102 9.43 -12.07 -3.89
CA TYR A 102 8.46 -12.58 -2.94
C TYR A 102 7.61 -11.45 -2.38
N SER A 103 6.33 -11.72 -2.16
CA SER A 103 5.40 -10.89 -1.40
C SER A 103 5.12 -11.54 -0.05
N TYR A 104 4.97 -10.71 0.98
CA TYR A 104 4.76 -11.11 2.36
C TYR A 104 3.46 -10.51 2.87
N LEU A 105 2.58 -11.35 3.42
CA LEU A 105 1.33 -10.93 4.04
C LEU A 105 1.48 -10.97 5.57
N TYR A 106 1.05 -9.89 6.21
CA TYR A 106 0.99 -9.73 7.65
C TYR A 106 -0.45 -9.39 8.07
N ILE A 107 -0.79 -9.73 9.30
CA ILE A 107 -2.05 -9.35 9.96
C ILE A 107 -1.66 -8.60 11.23
N MET A 108 -2.17 -7.38 11.38
CA MET A 108 -1.94 -6.51 12.53
C MET A 108 -2.72 -6.94 13.76
#